data_AF-A0A560DPH2-F1
#
_entry.id   AF-A0A560DPH2-F1
#
_cell.length_a   1.000
_cell.length_b   1.000
_cell.length_c   1.000
_cell.angle_alpha   90.00
_cell.angle_beta   90.00
_cell.angle_gamma   90.00
#
_symmetry.space_group_name_H-M   'P 1'
#
loop_
_entity.id
_entity.type
_entity.pdbx_description
1 polymer ?
#
loop_
_entity_poly.entity_id
_entity_poly.type
_entity_poly.pdbx_seq_one_letter_code
_entity_poly.pdbx_strand_id
1 'polypeptide(L)'
;MQPCRQALEAEALATTRFETPLSRQLQIDFGERLVEIGGAKIKAFVFVATLGHSRRLHVRAFRAEKQEHRFAGLESAFTTFVGVPEEVVMDNPRALVVRHDAVSRSVQFNDKLIAFAKHWGFRPRACAPYRARTKGKTENGVGYVKKNAIAGHSFASWEAFEAHLA
;
A
#
# COMPACT_ATOMS: atom_id res chain seq x y z
N MET A 1 -30.12 36.79 -11.22
CA MET A 1 -30.14 35.78 -10.15
C MET A 1 -29.29 34.57 -10.57
N GLN A 2 -27.99 34.79 -10.80
CA GLN A 2 -27.04 33.78 -11.28
C GLN A 2 -25.67 33.77 -10.55
N PRO A 3 -25.53 33.98 -9.21
CA PRO A 3 -24.22 33.72 -8.55
C PRO A 3 -24.18 32.41 -7.73
N CYS A 4 -25.31 31.87 -7.27
CA CYS A 4 -25.29 30.78 -6.27
C CYS A 4 -24.94 29.39 -6.82
N ARG A 5 -25.08 29.14 -8.13
CA ARG A 5 -24.81 27.80 -8.71
C ARG A 5 -23.31 27.55 -8.94
N GLN A 6 -22.54 28.59 -9.29
CA GLN A 6 -21.08 28.48 -9.47
C GLN A 6 -20.32 28.33 -8.15
N ALA A 7 -20.80 28.91 -7.05
CA ALA A 7 -20.20 28.73 -5.73
C ALA A 7 -20.33 27.29 -5.22
N LEU A 8 -21.49 26.65 -5.43
CA LEU A 8 -21.74 25.25 -5.06
C LEU A 8 -20.97 24.27 -5.96
N GLU A 9 -20.80 24.59 -7.25
CA GLU A 9 -19.96 23.80 -8.17
C GLU A 9 -18.46 23.95 -7.84
N ALA A 10 -18.01 25.14 -7.42
CA ALA A 10 -16.66 25.37 -6.93
C ALA A 10 -16.39 24.68 -5.58
N GLU A 11 -17.40 24.59 -4.71
CA GLU A 11 -17.33 23.85 -3.45
C GLU A 11 -17.38 22.32 -3.67
N ALA A 12 -18.07 21.84 -4.71
CA ALA A 12 -18.05 20.44 -5.16
C ALA A 12 -16.77 20.06 -5.93
N LEU A 13 -16.10 21.03 -6.56
CA LEU A 13 -14.78 20.90 -7.20
C LEU A 13 -13.61 21.14 -6.24
N ALA A 14 -13.88 21.71 -5.06
CA ALA A 14 -12.91 21.80 -3.99
C ALA A 14 -12.56 20.38 -3.56
N THR A 15 -11.41 19.90 -4.04
CA THR A 15 -10.86 18.59 -3.68
C THR A 15 -10.73 18.57 -2.17
N THR A 16 -11.69 17.95 -1.49
CA THR A 16 -11.66 17.78 -0.05
C THR A 16 -10.35 17.06 0.25
N ARG A 17 -9.40 17.75 0.88
CA ARG A 17 -8.16 17.12 1.30
C ARG A 17 -8.57 16.05 2.30
N PHE A 18 -8.51 14.79 1.87
CA PHE A 18 -8.82 13.65 2.73
C PHE A 18 -7.66 13.49 3.71
N GLU A 19 -7.64 14.31 4.75
CA GLU A 19 -6.65 14.26 5.82
C GLU A 19 -7.05 13.10 6.73
N THR A 20 -6.40 11.96 6.52
CA THR A 20 -6.48 10.86 7.48
C THR A 20 -5.81 11.34 8.76
N PRO A 21 -6.44 11.27 9.95
CA PRO A 21 -5.76 11.50 11.22
C PRO A 21 -4.49 10.67 11.38
N LEU A 22 -3.58 11.13 12.26
CA LEU A 22 -2.39 10.36 12.64
C LEU A 22 -2.80 8.93 13.01
N SER A 23 -2.00 7.95 12.57
CA SER A 23 -2.18 6.52 12.90
C SER A 23 -3.50 5.85 12.47
N ARG A 24 -4.40 6.54 11.76
CA ARG A 24 -5.69 5.94 11.40
C ARG A 24 -5.60 4.96 10.22
N GLN A 25 -4.74 5.21 9.24
CA GLN A 25 -4.73 4.41 8.01
C GLN A 25 -3.32 4.17 7.49
N LEU A 26 -3.06 2.91 7.15
CA LEU A 26 -1.91 2.47 6.38
C LEU A 26 -2.39 1.87 5.06
N GLN A 27 -1.75 2.26 3.96
CA GLN A 27 -1.99 1.63 2.67
C GLN A 27 -0.82 0.71 2.33
N ILE A 28 -1.11 -0.53 1.97
CA ILE A 28 -0.10 -1.48 1.49
C ILE A 28 -0.27 -1.77 0.00
N ASP A 29 0.86 -1.89 -0.67
CA ASP A 29 0.96 -2.25 -2.08
C ASP A 29 2.10 -3.26 -2.26
N PHE A 30 1.97 -4.11 -3.28
CA PHE A 30 2.94 -5.14 -3.63
C PHE A 30 3.16 -5.10 -5.13
N GLY A 31 4.42 -5.07 -5.56
CA GLY A 31 4.70 -5.26 -6.97
C GLY A 31 6.11 -5.70 -7.25
N GLU A 32 6.36 -6.08 -8.49
CA GLU A 32 7.60 -6.75 -8.87
C GLU A 32 8.51 -5.90 -9.76
N ARG A 33 9.82 -6.11 -9.66
CA ARG A 33 10.82 -5.48 -10.51
C ARG A 33 12.02 -6.41 -10.70
N LEU A 34 12.57 -6.42 -11.92
CA LEU A 34 13.89 -7.00 -12.17
C LEU A 34 14.96 -6.02 -11.67
N VAL A 35 15.80 -6.49 -10.76
CA VAL A 35 16.90 -5.74 -10.14
C VAL A 35 18.20 -6.46 -10.44
N GLU A 36 19.25 -5.71 -10.77
CA GLU A 36 20.57 -6.29 -10.98
C GLU A 36 21.27 -6.48 -9.63
N ILE A 37 21.48 -7.74 -9.25
CA ILE A 37 22.06 -8.14 -7.96
C ILE A 37 23.12 -9.20 -8.23
N GLY A 38 24.36 -8.96 -7.81
CA GLY A 38 25.48 -9.87 -8.03
C GLY A 38 25.74 -10.15 -9.51
N GLY A 39 25.50 -9.18 -10.38
CA GLY A 39 25.64 -9.32 -11.85
C GLY A 39 24.51 -10.11 -12.53
N ALA A 40 23.48 -10.54 -11.81
CA ALA A 40 22.32 -11.23 -12.36
C ALA A 40 21.03 -10.40 -12.22
N LYS A 41 20.13 -10.50 -13.20
CA LYS A 41 18.79 -9.89 -13.10
C LYS A 41 17.89 -10.78 -12.25
N ILE A 42 17.63 -10.37 -11.02
CA ILE A 42 16.78 -11.07 -10.07
C ILE A 42 15.40 -10.42 -10.04
N LYS A 43 14.34 -11.23 -10.08
CA LYS A 43 12.97 -10.75 -9.86
C LYS A 43 12.74 -10.53 -8.37
N ALA A 44 12.68 -9.27 -7.97
CA ALA A 44 12.35 -8.86 -6.60
C ALA A 44 10.88 -8.45 -6.51
N PHE A 45 10.23 -8.85 -5.42
CA PHE A 45 8.91 -8.39 -5.04
C PHE A 45 9.04 -7.36 -3.93
N VAL A 46 8.48 -6.18 -4.15
CA VAL A 46 8.61 -5.01 -3.30
C VAL A 46 7.28 -4.77 -2.61
N PHE A 47 7.30 -4.90 -1.29
CA PHE A 47 6.24 -4.46 -0.40
C PHE A 47 6.46 -2.98 -0.07
N VAL A 48 5.40 -2.19 -0.18
CA VAL A 48 5.42 -0.79 0.22
C VAL A 48 4.24 -0.53 1.15
N ALA A 49 4.53 0.03 2.31
CA ALA A 49 3.54 0.49 3.28
C ALA A 49 3.63 2.02 3.41
N THR A 50 2.50 2.70 3.24
CA THR A 50 2.41 4.17 3.23
C THR A 50 1.42 4.65 4.29
N LEU A 51 1.86 5.48 5.23
CA LEU A 51 0.95 6.12 6.18
C LEU A 51 0.06 7.15 5.47
N GLY A 52 -1.26 7.06 5.66
CA GLY A 52 -2.23 7.89 4.95
C GLY A 52 -2.14 9.39 5.26
N HIS A 53 -1.71 9.73 6.48
CA HIS A 53 -1.49 11.11 6.95
C HIS A 53 -0.15 11.67 6.48
N SER A 54 0.96 11.13 6.99
CA SER A 54 2.31 11.67 6.82
C SER A 54 2.99 11.29 5.50
N ARG A 55 2.44 10.33 4.76
CA ARG A 55 3.04 9.74 3.55
C ARG A 55 4.39 9.08 3.78
N ARG A 56 4.80 8.87 5.04
CA ARG A 56 6.00 8.10 5.37
C ARG A 56 5.86 6.69 4.81
N LEU A 57 6.92 6.26 4.12
CA LEU A 57 7.03 4.95 3.50
C LEU A 57 7.82 3.99 4.38
N HIS A 58 7.47 2.72 4.30
CA HIS A 58 8.30 1.60 4.72
C HIS A 58 8.34 0.59 3.57
N VAL A 59 9.53 0.11 3.24
CA VAL A 59 9.75 -0.73 2.07
C VAL A 59 10.46 -2.02 2.49
N ARG A 60 10.01 -3.14 1.95
CA ARG A 60 10.63 -4.46 2.14
C ARG A 60 10.72 -5.17 0.80
N ALA A 61 11.83 -5.85 0.54
CA ALA A 61 11.98 -6.72 -0.62
C ALA A 61 11.85 -8.20 -0.24
N PHE A 62 11.33 -9.00 -1.17
CA PHE A 62 11.19 -10.44 -1.05
C PHE A 62 11.54 -11.12 -2.38
N ARG A 63 11.99 -12.38 -2.33
CA ARG A 63 12.28 -13.18 -3.53
C ARG A 63 11.05 -13.87 -4.13
N ALA A 64 9.91 -13.80 -3.47
CA ALA A 64 8.64 -14.38 -3.92
C ALA A 64 7.45 -13.54 -3.42
N GLU A 65 6.30 -13.68 -4.06
CA GLU A 65 5.03 -13.09 -3.61
C GLU A 65 4.13 -14.17 -3.03
N LYS A 66 4.20 -14.34 -1.70
CA LYS A 66 3.33 -15.23 -0.92
C LYS A 66 2.57 -14.40 0.10
N GLN A 67 1.47 -14.95 0.62
CA GLN A 67 0.71 -14.30 1.69
C GLN A 67 1.60 -14.00 2.91
N GLU A 68 2.47 -14.93 3.29
CA GLU A 68 3.42 -14.79 4.40
C GLU A 68 4.34 -13.57 4.24
N HIS A 69 4.78 -13.25 3.03
CA HIS A 69 5.59 -12.06 2.78
C HIS A 69 4.81 -10.76 2.97
N ARG A 70 3.49 -10.76 2.73
CA ARG A 70 2.65 -9.60 3.03
C ARG A 70 2.49 -9.40 4.54
N PHE A 71 2.36 -10.48 5.29
CA PHE A 71 2.32 -10.43 6.76
C PHE A 71 3.65 -9.97 7.34
N ALA A 72 4.77 -10.54 6.90
CA ALA A 72 6.10 -10.11 7.30
C ALA A 72 6.36 -8.63 6.98
N GLY A 73 5.89 -8.15 5.81
CA GLY A 73 5.94 -6.73 5.46
C GLY A 73 5.14 -5.84 6.41
N LEU A 74 3.94 -6.27 6.81
CA LEU A 74 3.10 -5.54 7.78
C LEU A 74 3.74 -5.48 9.16
N GLU A 75 4.24 -6.61 9.68
CA GLU A 75 4.91 -6.66 10.99
C GLU A 75 6.15 -5.76 11.02
N SER A 76 6.93 -5.80 9.95
CA SER A 76 8.08 -4.90 9.75
C SER A 76 7.65 -3.43 9.75
N ALA A 77 6.56 -3.09 9.04
CA ALA A 77 6.02 -1.74 9.01
C ALA A 77 5.53 -1.27 10.39
N PHE A 78 4.81 -2.12 11.13
CA PHE A 78 4.33 -1.79 12.47
C PHE A 78 5.49 -1.54 13.43
N THR A 79 6.57 -2.31 13.29
CA THR A 79 7.81 -2.11 14.06
C THR A 79 8.47 -0.79 13.69
N THR A 80 8.66 -0.49 12.40
CA THR A 80 9.29 0.76 11.93
C THR A 80 8.49 2.01 12.28
N PHE A 81 7.16 1.92 12.26
CA PHE A 81 6.28 3.03 12.63
C PHE A 81 6.00 3.10 14.13
N VAL A 82 6.49 2.14 14.92
CA VAL A 82 6.28 2.06 16.37
C VAL A 82 4.79 2.11 16.71
N GLY A 83 3.99 1.32 15.98
CA GLY A 83 2.55 1.29 16.19
C GLY A 83 1.78 0.56 15.11
N VAL A 84 0.56 0.16 15.46
CA VAL A 84 -0.38 -0.48 14.54
C VAL A 84 -1.48 0.54 14.16
N PRO A 85 -1.75 0.75 12.87
CA PRO A 85 -2.82 1.63 12.42
C PRO A 85 -4.19 1.02 12.69
N GLU A 86 -5.22 1.85 12.84
CA GLU A 86 -6.61 1.36 12.98
C GLU A 86 -7.07 0.58 11.74
N GLU A 87 -6.65 1.03 10.56
CA GLU A 87 -7.06 0.45 9.28
C GLU A 87 -5.87 0.18 8.37
N VAL A 88 -5.86 -1.02 7.78
CA VAL A 88 -4.92 -1.39 6.72
C VAL A 88 -5.70 -1.54 5.42
N VAL A 89 -5.46 -0.62 4.50
CA VAL A 89 -6.02 -0.63 3.16
C VAL A 89 -5.07 -1.38 2.24
N MET A 90 -5.59 -2.37 1.54
CA MET A 90 -4.85 -3.15 0.56
C MET A 90 -5.59 -3.17 -0.77
N ASP A 91 -4.85 -3.31 -1.87
CA ASP A 91 -5.46 -3.70 -3.14
C ASP A 91 -6.09 -5.11 -3.00
N ASN A 92 -6.77 -5.60 -4.04
CA ASN A 92 -7.54 -6.85 -3.99
C ASN A 92 -6.77 -8.03 -4.60
N PRO A 93 -5.62 -8.50 -4.03
CA PRO A 93 -4.96 -9.65 -4.58
C PRO A 93 -5.81 -10.88 -4.29
N ARG A 94 -5.97 -11.76 -5.28
CA ARG A 94 -6.66 -13.07 -5.14
C ARG A 94 -6.15 -13.87 -3.93
N ALA A 95 -4.89 -13.64 -3.54
CA ALA A 95 -4.27 -14.28 -2.38
C ALA A 95 -4.80 -13.81 -1.01
N LEU A 96 -5.52 -12.69 -0.92
CA LEU A 96 -6.09 -12.18 0.34
C LEU A 96 -7.63 -12.14 0.33
N VAL A 97 -8.25 -12.21 -0.85
CA VAL A 97 -9.70 -12.08 -1.01
C VAL A 97 -10.30 -13.37 -1.58
N VAL A 98 -11.25 -13.91 -0.84
CA VAL A 98 -12.01 -15.13 -1.18
C VAL A 98 -13.15 -14.81 -2.14
N ARG A 99 -13.84 -13.68 -1.92
CA ARG A 99 -14.96 -13.24 -2.75
C ARG A 99 -15.04 -11.73 -2.80
N HIS A 100 -15.28 -11.20 -3.99
CA HIS A 100 -15.55 -9.78 -4.21
C HIS A 100 -16.91 -9.65 -4.88
N ASP A 101 -17.88 -9.08 -4.18
CA ASP A 101 -19.17 -8.74 -4.77
C ASP A 101 -19.15 -7.27 -5.18
N ALA A 102 -19.09 -7.02 -6.49
CA ALA A 102 -19.04 -5.68 -7.06
C ALA A 102 -20.36 -4.90 -6.88
N VAL A 103 -21.48 -5.60 -6.69
CA VAL A 103 -22.82 -5.01 -6.55
C VAL A 103 -23.05 -4.59 -5.09
N SER A 104 -22.78 -5.48 -4.13
CA SER A 104 -22.91 -5.16 -2.70
C SER A 104 -21.69 -4.43 -2.11
N ARG A 105 -20.60 -4.30 -2.88
CA ARG A 105 -19.29 -3.76 -2.43
C ARG A 105 -18.72 -4.49 -1.21
N SER A 106 -19.18 -5.71 -0.96
CA SER A 106 -18.66 -6.55 0.12
C SER A 106 -17.41 -7.29 -0.37
N VAL A 107 -16.36 -7.24 0.46
CA VAL A 107 -15.13 -8.00 0.25
C VAL A 107 -14.97 -8.99 1.37
N GLN A 108 -14.90 -10.27 1.00
CA GLN A 108 -14.62 -11.35 1.93
C GLN A 108 -13.12 -11.64 1.89
N PHE A 109 -12.43 -11.28 2.96
CA PHE A 109 -11.03 -11.65 3.16
C PHE A 109 -10.90 -13.11 3.58
N ASN A 110 -9.75 -13.71 3.34
CA ASN A 110 -9.47 -15.06 3.82
C ASN A 110 -9.25 -15.10 5.34
N ASP A 111 -9.48 -16.27 5.93
CA ASP A 111 -9.44 -16.47 7.39
C ASP A 111 -8.07 -16.15 7.99
N LYS A 112 -6.99 -16.40 7.24
CA LYS A 112 -5.62 -16.08 7.67
C LYS A 112 -5.42 -14.58 7.86
N LEU A 113 -5.91 -13.75 6.93
CA LEU A 113 -5.84 -12.29 7.05
C LEU A 113 -6.73 -11.80 8.19
N ILE A 114 -7.92 -12.37 8.38
CA ILE A 114 -8.80 -11.99 9.49
C ILE A 114 -8.18 -12.35 10.84
N ALA A 115 -7.58 -13.54 10.97
CA ALA A 115 -6.88 -13.95 12.19
C ALA A 115 -5.68 -13.03 12.48
N PHE A 116 -4.88 -12.72 11.47
CA PHE A 116 -3.75 -11.79 11.58
C PHE A 116 -4.21 -10.38 12.00
N ALA A 117 -5.28 -9.88 11.38
CA ALA A 117 -5.86 -8.59 11.72
C ALA A 117 -6.39 -8.52 13.16
N LYS A 118 -7.03 -9.59 13.63
CA LYS A 118 -7.47 -9.72 15.04
C LYS A 118 -6.28 -9.75 16.01
N HIS A 119 -5.21 -10.47 15.66
CA HIS A 119 -4.01 -10.57 16.49
C HIS A 119 -3.34 -9.20 16.69
N TRP A 120 -3.19 -8.42 15.61
CA TRP A 120 -2.57 -7.10 15.64
C TRP A 120 -3.52 -5.96 15.99
N GLY A 121 -4.84 -6.18 15.97
CA GLY A 121 -5.84 -5.18 16.35
C GLY A 121 -6.18 -4.15 15.27
N PHE A 122 -5.97 -4.46 13.98
CA PHE A 122 -6.34 -3.56 12.87
C PHE A 122 -7.56 -4.07 12.08
N ARG A 123 -8.20 -3.16 11.33
CA ARG A 123 -9.29 -3.49 10.41
C ARG A 123 -8.78 -3.58 8.97
N PRO A 124 -8.86 -4.74 8.30
CA PRO A 124 -8.51 -4.85 6.90
C PRO A 124 -9.59 -4.17 6.05
N ARG A 125 -9.16 -3.40 5.05
CA ARG A 125 -10.04 -2.75 4.07
C ARG A 125 -9.52 -2.98 2.66
N ALA A 126 -10.42 -3.31 1.75
CA ALA A 126 -10.09 -3.46 0.35
C ALA A 126 -10.23 -2.11 -0.34
N CYS A 127 -9.32 -1.81 -1.27
CA CYS A 127 -9.46 -0.65 -2.12
C CYS A 127 -10.72 -0.78 -3.00
N ALA A 128 -11.57 0.25 -3.03
CA ALA A 128 -12.74 0.24 -3.88
C ALA A 128 -12.33 0.20 -5.37
N PRO A 129 -12.86 -0.72 -6.18
CA PRO A 129 -12.61 -0.72 -7.62
C PRO A 129 -13.10 0.60 -8.24
N TYR A 130 -12.39 1.11 -9.25
CA TYR A 130 -12.89 2.18 -10.12
C TYR A 130 -13.11 3.58 -9.48
N ARG A 131 -12.44 3.92 -8.37
CA ARG A 131 -12.32 5.32 -7.91
C ARG A 131 -10.92 5.91 -8.17
N ALA A 132 -10.55 6.02 -9.45
CA ALA A 132 -9.32 6.70 -9.87
C ALA A 132 -9.23 8.15 -9.33
N ARG A 133 -10.37 8.86 -9.24
CA ARG A 133 -10.44 10.24 -8.70
C ARG A 133 -10.10 10.36 -7.20
N THR A 134 -10.33 9.32 -6.40
CA THR A 134 -9.99 9.33 -4.95
C THR A 134 -8.65 8.65 -4.68
N LYS A 135 -8.20 7.75 -5.58
CA LYS A 135 -6.86 7.14 -5.57
C LYS A 135 -5.76 8.15 -5.95
N GLY A 136 -6.12 9.32 -6.51
CA GLY A 136 -5.18 10.38 -6.90
C GLY A 136 -4.39 11.04 -5.76
N LYS A 137 -4.76 10.82 -4.49
CA LYS A 137 -3.96 11.32 -3.34
C LYS A 137 -2.80 10.40 -2.98
N THR A 138 -2.84 9.12 -3.34
CA THR A 138 -1.75 8.18 -3.06
C THR A 138 -1.00 7.92 -4.36
N GLU A 139 0.19 8.49 -4.47
CA GLU A 139 1.17 8.04 -5.45
C GLU A 139 1.26 6.51 -5.40
N ASN A 140 1.37 5.87 -6.55
CA ASN A 140 1.68 4.44 -6.60
C ASN A 140 3.01 4.24 -5.86
N GLY A 141 2.95 3.84 -4.57
CA GLY A 141 4.13 3.77 -3.70
C GLY A 141 5.17 2.81 -4.26
N VAL A 142 4.71 1.69 -4.82
CA VAL A 142 5.55 0.75 -5.56
C VAL A 142 6.19 1.42 -6.79
N GLY A 143 5.43 2.20 -7.55
CA GLY A 143 5.91 2.95 -8.70
C GLY A 143 6.95 4.02 -8.32
N TYR A 144 6.73 4.73 -7.22
CA TYR A 144 7.68 5.70 -6.68
C TYR A 144 8.99 5.04 -6.27
N VAL A 145 8.93 3.95 -5.49
CA VAL A 145 10.11 3.19 -5.06
C VAL A 145 10.86 2.62 -6.26
N LYS A 146 10.16 2.05 -7.25
CA LYS A 146 10.79 1.51 -8.46
C LYS A 146 11.55 2.57 -9.26
N LYS A 147 10.99 3.79 -9.36
CA LYS A 147 11.59 4.87 -10.17
C LYS A 147 12.69 5.63 -9.44
N ASN A 148 12.59 5.79 -8.13
CA ASN A 148 13.51 6.65 -7.37
C ASN A 148 14.55 5.86 -6.56
N ALA A 149 14.16 4.74 -5.96
CA ALA A 149 15.07 3.97 -5.10
C ALA A 149 15.77 2.84 -5.86
N ILE A 150 15.14 2.24 -6.88
CA ILE A 150 15.67 1.05 -7.56
C ILE A 150 16.25 1.35 -8.94
N ALA A 151 15.63 2.24 -9.71
CA ALA A 151 16.06 2.50 -11.08
C ALA A 151 17.49 3.08 -11.12
N GLY A 152 18.32 2.56 -12.02
CA GLY A 152 19.70 2.99 -12.19
C GLY A 152 20.70 2.39 -11.20
N HIS A 153 20.24 1.61 -10.21
CA HIS A 153 21.10 0.94 -9.25
C HIS A 153 21.34 -0.53 -9.58
N SER A 154 22.53 -1.01 -9.26
CA SER A 154 22.88 -2.41 -9.14
C SER A 154 23.47 -2.67 -7.76
N PHE A 155 23.28 -3.89 -7.24
CA PHE A 155 23.67 -4.24 -5.88
C PHE A 155 24.62 -5.44 -5.88
N ALA A 156 25.58 -5.47 -4.96
CA ALA A 156 26.53 -6.58 -4.85
C ALA A 156 25.85 -7.88 -4.35
N SER A 157 24.86 -7.75 -3.47
CA SER A 157 24.13 -8.87 -2.87
C SER A 157 22.69 -8.51 -2.54
N TRP A 158 21.89 -9.50 -2.12
CA TRP A 158 20.51 -9.28 -1.71
C TRP A 158 20.43 -8.41 -0.44
N GLU A 159 21.36 -8.62 0.48
CA GLU A 159 21.47 -7.86 1.73
C GLU A 159 21.80 -6.39 1.46
N ALA A 160 22.68 -6.12 0.49
CA ALA A 160 22.97 -4.75 0.05
C ALA A 160 21.74 -4.07 -0.56
N PHE A 161 20.94 -4.83 -1.30
CA PHE A 161 19.67 -4.33 -1.84
C PHE A 161 18.64 -4.06 -0.74
N GLU A 162 18.49 -4.95 0.24
CA GLU A 162 17.59 -4.74 1.38
C GLU A 162 18.02 -3.53 2.22
N ALA A 163 19.31 -3.38 2.49
CA ALA A 163 19.85 -2.26 3.26
C ALA A 163 19.61 -0.91 2.56
N HIS A 164 19.65 -0.87 1.22
CA HIS A 164 19.35 0.34 0.45
C HIS A 164 17.88 0.77 0.51
N LEU A 165 16.96 -0.16 0.79
CA LEU A 165 15.53 0.12 0.89
C LEU A 165 15.05 0.50 2.30
N ALA A 166 15.91 0.31 3.32
CA ALA A 166 15.56 0.43 4.74
C ALA A 166 15.55 1.89 5.24
#